data_AF-W1PB83-F1
#
_entry.id   AF-W1PB83-F1
#
_cell.length_a   1.000
_cell.length_b   1.000
_cell.length_c   1.000
_cell.angle_alpha   90.00
_cell.angle_beta   90.00
_cell.angle_gamma   90.00
#
_symmetry.space_group_name_H-M   'P 1'
#
loop_
_entity.id
_entity.type
_entity.pdbx_description
1 polymer ?
#
loop_
_entity_poly.entity_id
_entity_poly.type
_entity_poly.pdbx_seq_one_letter_code
_entity_poly.pdbx_strand_id
1 'polypeptide(L)'
;MSPESPRLRHSSSLGAGSRKTPTAPAPVRTTSDPTLVRGHAALLPNRGHGGGRSRAMTLTSSLRCLVSRLFLPLPTISMACRFARVPAPCDLGRRVTGTLFGHRKGHVTFSVQASPSAEPALLLELAVPTSGLVKEMGSGLVRIALECGRVHSSPRSLFDEPVWSMYCNGRKAGYAVARACSEGDWRVLSAVKAVSVGAGVLPPPPSPSNEGEEVMYMRARFERVVGSRDSEAFYMVSPDGNGGPELSIFLLRI
;
A
#
# COMPACT_ATOMS: atom_id res chain seq x y z
N MET A 1 -68.22 0.49 31.64
CA MET A 1 -69.22 0.48 30.54
C MET A 1 -68.48 0.80 29.25
N SER A 2 -68.39 -0.16 28.33
CA SER A 2 -68.16 0.11 26.89
C SER A 2 -69.51 0.49 26.26
N PRO A 3 -69.56 1.15 25.08
CA PRO A 3 -69.32 0.48 23.77
C PRO A 3 -68.60 1.45 22.79
N GLU A 4 -68.45 1.28 21.46
CA GLU A 4 -68.53 0.16 20.52
C GLU A 4 -67.56 0.45 19.35
N SER A 5 -67.27 -0.54 18.49
CA SER A 5 -66.55 -0.32 17.22
C SER A 5 -67.50 -0.40 16.03
N PRO A 6 -67.14 0.18 14.86
CA PRO A 6 -67.61 -0.34 13.58
C PRO A 6 -66.48 -1.06 12.83
N ARG A 7 -66.71 -2.33 12.48
CA ARG A 7 -66.02 -3.01 11.36
C ARG A 7 -66.85 -2.80 10.08
N LEU A 8 -66.22 -2.88 8.90
CA LEU A 8 -66.73 -3.52 7.67
C LEU A 8 -65.54 -3.60 6.66
N ARG A 9 -65.01 -4.80 6.38
CA ARG A 9 -65.22 -5.60 5.14
C ARG A 9 -64.71 -4.93 3.85
N HIS A 10 -63.56 -5.39 3.33
CA HIS A 10 -63.39 -6.53 2.40
C HIS A 10 -63.76 -6.20 0.94
N SER A 11 -62.75 -6.18 0.08
CA SER A 11 -62.85 -6.77 -1.26
C SER A 11 -61.48 -7.35 -1.67
N SER A 12 -61.52 -8.50 -2.33
CA SER A 12 -60.38 -9.28 -2.77
C SER A 12 -60.38 -9.35 -4.30
N SER A 13 -59.22 -9.33 -4.94
CA SER A 13 -59.07 -9.85 -6.29
C SER A 13 -57.79 -10.68 -6.44
N LEU A 14 -57.97 -11.88 -6.97
CA LEU A 14 -56.90 -12.80 -7.35
C LEU A 14 -56.40 -12.43 -8.75
N GLY A 15 -55.08 -12.49 -8.96
CA GLY A 15 -54.44 -12.31 -10.26
C GLY A 15 -53.32 -13.30 -10.47
N ALA A 16 -53.63 -14.51 -10.94
CA ALA A 16 -52.63 -15.50 -11.34
C ALA A 16 -52.05 -15.13 -12.72
N GLY A 17 -50.72 -15.12 -12.87
CA GLY A 17 -50.05 -14.51 -14.03
C GLY A 17 -48.68 -15.09 -14.39
N SER A 18 -48.65 -16.37 -14.77
CA SER A 18 -47.68 -17.03 -15.66
C SER A 18 -46.17 -16.69 -15.60
N ARG A 19 -45.39 -17.69 -15.16
CA ARG A 19 -43.93 -17.79 -15.30
C ARG A 19 -43.47 -17.66 -16.77
N LYS A 20 -42.54 -16.74 -17.07
CA LYS A 20 -41.69 -16.80 -18.29
C LYS A 20 -40.23 -16.47 -17.98
N THR A 21 -39.36 -17.40 -18.35
CA THR A 21 -37.90 -17.29 -18.37
C THR A 21 -37.42 -16.47 -19.58
N PRO A 22 -36.39 -15.61 -19.44
CA PRO A 22 -35.56 -15.16 -20.55
C PRO A 22 -34.31 -16.05 -20.70
N THR A 23 -34.11 -16.62 -21.88
CA THR A 23 -32.96 -17.45 -22.25
C THR A 23 -31.73 -16.59 -22.59
N ALA A 24 -30.52 -17.07 -22.26
CA ALA A 24 -29.28 -16.40 -22.65
C ALA A 24 -28.96 -16.55 -24.16
N PRO A 25 -28.38 -15.54 -24.83
CA PRO A 25 -27.81 -15.70 -26.16
C PRO A 25 -26.41 -16.35 -26.11
N ALA A 26 -26.18 -17.29 -27.03
CA ALA A 26 -24.91 -18.00 -27.22
C ALA A 26 -23.92 -17.19 -28.10
N PRO A 27 -22.64 -17.58 -28.23
CA PRO A 27 -21.60 -16.70 -28.77
C PRO A 27 -21.56 -16.69 -30.30
N VAL A 28 -21.26 -15.53 -30.88
CA VAL A 28 -20.96 -15.40 -32.32
C VAL A 28 -19.53 -15.90 -32.58
N ARG A 29 -19.42 -16.98 -33.37
CA ARG A 29 -18.19 -17.35 -34.09
C ARG A 29 -18.32 -16.91 -35.54
N THR A 30 -17.28 -16.28 -36.07
CA THR A 30 -17.05 -16.15 -37.52
C THR A 30 -15.68 -16.71 -37.85
N THR A 31 -15.63 -17.53 -38.90
CA THR A 31 -14.46 -18.31 -39.34
C THR A 31 -14.18 -18.04 -40.81
N SER A 32 -12.94 -17.63 -41.16
CA SER A 32 -12.20 -18.05 -42.38
C SER A 32 -10.97 -17.16 -42.67
N ASP A 33 -9.76 -17.65 -42.37
CA ASP A 33 -8.67 -18.06 -43.29
C ASP A 33 -8.59 -17.50 -44.75
N PRO A 34 -7.46 -17.67 -45.48
CA PRO A 34 -6.03 -17.52 -45.10
C PRO A 34 -5.13 -16.92 -46.24
N THR A 35 -3.85 -16.59 -45.97
CA THR A 35 -2.66 -16.55 -46.90
C THR A 35 -1.48 -15.85 -46.17
N LEU A 36 -0.21 -16.30 -46.08
CA LEU A 36 0.72 -17.19 -46.82
C LEU A 36 1.59 -16.54 -47.92
N VAL A 37 2.69 -15.88 -47.51
CA VAL A 37 4.00 -15.76 -48.19
C VAL A 37 5.05 -15.60 -47.08
N ARG A 38 6.15 -16.36 -46.85
CA ARG A 38 7.09 -17.23 -47.61
C ARG A 38 8.45 -16.56 -47.92
N GLY A 39 9.51 -17.03 -47.25
CA GLY A 39 10.93 -16.79 -47.59
C GLY A 39 11.48 -15.42 -47.15
N HIS A 40 12.79 -15.23 -46.90
CA HIS A 40 13.96 -16.02 -47.29
C HIS A 40 15.04 -16.06 -46.19
N ALA A 41 15.92 -17.07 -46.26
CA ALA A 41 17.17 -17.14 -45.50
C ALA A 41 18.38 -16.92 -46.42
N ALA A 42 19.43 -16.26 -45.93
CA ALA A 42 20.83 -16.30 -46.41
C ALA A 42 21.72 -15.50 -45.43
N LEU A 43 22.65 -16.12 -44.69
CA LEU A 43 24.06 -16.43 -45.02
C LEU A 43 25.09 -15.36 -44.55
N LEU A 44 26.05 -15.84 -43.76
CA LEU A 44 27.33 -15.26 -43.32
C LEU A 44 28.37 -15.24 -44.48
N PRO A 45 29.67 -14.85 -44.27
CA PRO A 45 30.30 -13.83 -43.41
C PRO A 45 31.34 -12.96 -44.20
N ASN A 46 32.22 -12.17 -43.52
CA ASN A 46 33.67 -12.49 -43.32
C ASN A 46 34.66 -11.29 -43.29
N ARG A 47 35.72 -11.43 -42.46
CA ARG A 47 37.04 -10.70 -42.43
C ARG A 47 37.03 -9.16 -42.28
N GLY A 48 38.01 -8.49 -41.68
CA GLY A 48 39.31 -8.79 -41.01
C GLY A 48 39.92 -7.42 -40.60
N HIS A 49 41.00 -7.23 -39.82
CA HIS A 49 42.24 -7.98 -39.65
C HIS A 49 43.07 -7.41 -38.47
N GLY A 50 43.84 -8.25 -37.77
CA GLY A 50 45.09 -7.88 -37.04
C GLY A 50 44.98 -7.11 -35.70
N GLY A 51 45.90 -7.26 -34.74
CA GLY A 51 47.01 -8.23 -34.64
C GLY A 51 48.24 -7.70 -33.87
N GLY A 52 48.66 -8.41 -32.81
CA GLY A 52 49.88 -8.14 -32.01
C GLY A 52 49.58 -8.02 -30.50
N ARG A 53 49.86 -8.98 -29.60
CA ARG A 53 51.10 -9.71 -29.23
C ARG A 53 52.20 -8.86 -28.57
N SER A 54 52.25 -8.87 -27.23
CA SER A 54 53.36 -9.37 -26.39
C SER A 54 53.03 -9.14 -24.91
N ARG A 55 52.83 -10.19 -24.10
CA ARG A 55 53.81 -11.04 -23.38
C ARG A 55 54.41 -10.39 -22.11
N ALA A 56 54.06 -11.04 -21.00
CA ALA A 56 54.37 -10.76 -19.61
C ALA A 56 55.85 -10.58 -19.24
N MET A 57 56.07 -9.98 -18.07
CA MET A 57 57.11 -10.42 -17.14
C MET A 57 56.67 -10.22 -15.68
N THR A 58 56.92 -11.22 -14.84
CA THR A 58 56.63 -11.22 -13.39
C THR A 58 57.91 -10.91 -12.63
N LEU A 59 57.88 -10.11 -11.55
CA LEU A 59 59.02 -10.00 -10.63
C LEU A 59 58.62 -9.74 -9.16
N THR A 60 59.54 -10.05 -8.24
CA THR A 60 59.37 -10.09 -6.78
C THR A 60 60.50 -9.28 -6.09
N SER A 61 60.51 -9.02 -4.77
CA SER A 61 59.62 -9.44 -3.67
C SER A 61 59.58 -8.38 -2.54
N SER A 62 58.68 -8.58 -1.57
CA SER A 62 58.80 -8.25 -0.13
C SER A 62 59.64 -7.04 0.33
N LEU A 63 59.01 -6.11 1.05
CA LEU A 63 59.62 -5.42 2.19
C LEU A 63 58.57 -5.16 3.27
N ARG A 64 58.94 -5.30 4.55
CA ARG A 64 58.01 -5.26 5.70
C ARG A 64 58.03 -3.87 6.38
N CYS A 65 56.84 -3.46 6.82
CA CYS A 65 56.55 -2.74 8.07
C CYS A 65 57.47 -1.55 8.50
N LEU A 66 56.91 -0.33 8.55
CA LEU A 66 56.94 0.61 9.70
C LEU A 66 56.68 2.07 9.29
N VAL A 67 55.41 2.44 9.01
CA VAL A 67 54.91 3.78 9.32
C VAL A 67 53.48 3.68 9.85
N SER A 68 53.35 3.20 11.09
CA SER A 68 52.13 3.40 11.87
C SER A 68 52.02 4.87 12.30
N ARG A 69 50.81 5.33 12.65
CA ARG A 69 50.47 6.69 13.15
C ARG A 69 50.15 7.80 12.12
N LEU A 70 49.22 7.55 11.20
CA LEU A 70 48.26 8.58 10.73
C LEU A 70 46.84 8.02 10.48
N PHE A 71 46.42 7.01 11.26
CA PHE A 71 45.01 6.64 11.34
C PHE A 71 44.28 7.57 12.32
N LEU A 72 43.86 8.74 11.83
CA LEU A 72 42.75 9.44 12.47
C LEU A 72 41.48 8.64 12.19
N PRO A 73 40.72 8.20 13.21
CA PRO A 73 39.40 7.65 12.95
C PRO A 73 38.51 8.78 12.45
N LEU A 74 38.02 8.68 11.21
CA LEU A 74 36.78 9.37 10.86
C LEU A 74 35.75 8.94 11.92
N PRO A 75 35.02 9.87 12.54
CA PRO A 75 33.92 9.48 13.40
C PRO A 75 32.91 8.75 12.51
N THR A 76 32.87 7.42 12.65
CA THR A 76 31.68 6.68 12.25
C THR A 76 30.54 7.33 13.01
N ILE A 77 29.70 8.05 12.27
CA ILE A 77 28.42 8.53 12.80
C ILE A 77 27.64 7.25 13.07
N SER A 78 27.85 6.72 14.28
CA SER A 78 27.01 5.70 14.86
C SER A 78 25.68 6.38 14.98
N MET A 79 24.84 6.15 13.96
CA MET A 79 23.43 6.49 14.01
C MET A 79 22.83 5.52 15.01
N ALA A 80 23.10 5.80 16.29
CA ALA A 80 22.27 5.47 17.39
C ALA A 80 20.95 6.22 17.17
N CYS A 81 20.19 5.72 16.18
CA CYS A 81 18.76 5.75 16.21
C CYS A 81 18.42 5.32 17.63
N ARG A 82 18.01 6.31 18.43
CA ARG A 82 17.06 6.05 19.50
C ARG A 82 15.80 5.60 18.76
N PHE A 83 15.79 4.33 18.35
CA PHE A 83 14.58 3.54 18.31
C PHE A 83 14.09 3.55 19.75
N ALA A 84 13.40 4.64 20.10
CA ALA A 84 12.49 4.69 21.23
C ALA A 84 11.66 3.43 21.05
N ARG A 85 11.83 2.51 21.99
CA ARG A 85 11.42 1.12 21.85
C ARG A 85 9.90 1.14 21.69
N VAL A 86 9.42 1.07 20.45
CA VAL A 86 8.00 1.04 20.15
C VAL A 86 7.44 -0.11 20.99
N PRO A 87 6.44 0.14 21.86
CA PRO A 87 5.84 -0.93 22.65
C PRO A 87 5.44 -2.05 21.69
N ALA A 88 5.78 -3.30 22.04
CA ALA A 88 5.53 -4.43 21.16
C ALA A 88 4.05 -4.44 20.72
N PRO A 89 3.71 -4.85 19.48
CA PRO A 89 2.37 -4.72 18.90
C PRO A 89 1.30 -5.66 19.52
N CYS A 90 1.50 -6.06 20.78
CA CYS A 90 0.60 -6.87 21.59
C CYS A 90 -0.75 -6.20 21.86
N ASP A 91 -0.80 -4.85 21.87
CA ASP A 91 -2.00 -4.08 22.21
C ASP A 91 -2.85 -3.65 20.99
N LEU A 92 -2.42 -3.98 19.75
CA LEU A 92 -3.26 -3.73 18.57
C LEU A 92 -4.38 -4.78 18.47
N GLY A 93 -5.52 -4.45 19.06
CA GLY A 93 -6.73 -5.27 18.98
C GLY A 93 -7.24 -5.49 17.54
N ARG A 94 -8.25 -6.36 17.40
CA ARG A 94 -8.87 -6.70 16.10
C ARG A 94 -9.51 -5.52 15.36
N ARG A 95 -9.78 -4.40 16.04
CA ARG A 95 -10.26 -3.17 15.42
C ARG A 95 -9.27 -2.06 15.68
N VAL A 96 -8.86 -1.36 14.62
CA VAL A 96 -7.87 -0.27 14.68
C VAL A 96 -8.41 0.95 13.94
N THR A 97 -7.81 2.12 14.20
CA THR A 97 -8.06 3.34 13.43
C THR A 97 -6.98 3.47 12.38
N GLY A 98 -7.38 3.49 11.10
CA GLY A 98 -6.48 3.77 9.99
C GLY A 98 -6.71 5.17 9.47
N THR A 99 -5.63 5.92 9.23
CA THR A 99 -5.69 7.25 8.60
C THR A 99 -4.77 7.25 7.38
N LEU A 100 -5.32 7.60 6.22
CA LEU A 100 -4.59 7.85 4.98
C LEU A 100 -4.57 9.35 4.76
N PHE A 101 -3.40 9.95 4.55
CA PHE A 101 -3.28 11.39 4.38
C PHE A 101 -2.10 11.77 3.47
N GLY A 102 -2.20 12.91 2.80
CA GLY A 102 -1.13 13.40 1.93
C GLY A 102 -1.45 14.73 1.26
N HIS A 103 -0.41 15.46 0.88
CA HIS A 103 -0.55 16.67 0.05
C HIS A 103 -1.09 16.30 -1.33
N ARG A 104 -1.76 17.24 -2.00
CA ARG A 104 -2.40 17.01 -3.31
C ARG A 104 -1.43 16.55 -4.40
N LYS A 105 -0.17 17.03 -4.38
CA LYS A 105 0.89 16.60 -5.30
C LYS A 105 1.88 15.59 -4.68
N GLY A 106 1.65 15.20 -3.43
CA GLY A 106 2.54 14.32 -2.67
C GLY A 106 2.16 12.84 -2.71
N HIS A 107 2.90 12.06 -1.93
CA HIS A 107 2.63 10.66 -1.64
C HIS A 107 1.64 10.48 -0.49
N VAL A 108 0.92 9.36 -0.49
CA VAL A 108 0.02 9.01 0.61
C VAL A 108 0.82 8.42 1.76
N THR A 109 0.59 8.91 2.97
CA THR A 109 1.00 8.26 4.22
C THR A 109 -0.17 7.47 4.80
N PHE A 110 0.06 6.22 5.19
CA PHE A 110 -0.88 5.38 5.93
C PHE A 110 -0.41 5.22 7.39
N SER A 111 -1.24 5.62 8.35
CA SER A 111 -1.02 5.38 9.79
C SER A 111 -1.99 4.35 10.34
N VAL A 112 -1.52 3.49 11.24
CA VAL A 112 -2.37 2.61 12.07
C VAL A 112 -2.23 2.98 13.54
N GLN A 113 -3.35 3.27 14.20
CA GLN A 113 -3.44 3.62 15.62
C GLN A 113 -4.42 2.64 16.31
N ALA A 114 -4.12 2.23 17.55
CA ALA A 114 -5.04 1.39 18.34
C ALA A 114 -6.40 2.09 18.59
N SER A 115 -6.38 3.41 18.75
CA SER A 115 -7.57 4.26 18.86
C SER A 115 -7.30 5.63 18.19
N PRO A 116 -8.32 6.47 17.92
CA PRO A 116 -8.16 7.79 17.29
C PRO A 116 -7.19 8.75 18.00
N SER A 117 -6.90 8.50 19.29
CA SER A 117 -6.06 9.28 20.18
C SER A 117 -4.73 8.63 20.57
N ALA A 118 -4.50 7.36 20.19
CA ALA A 118 -3.27 6.64 20.48
C ALA A 118 -2.11 7.08 19.57
N GLU A 119 -0.88 6.75 19.94
CA GLU A 119 0.27 6.91 19.05
C GLU A 119 0.15 5.98 17.81
N PRO A 120 0.70 6.36 16.65
CA PRO A 120 0.72 5.48 15.48
C PRO A 120 1.71 4.33 15.71
N ALA A 121 1.19 3.10 15.74
CA ALA A 121 2.00 1.88 15.83
C ALA A 121 2.67 1.51 14.51
N LEU A 122 2.14 2.02 13.39
CA LEU A 122 2.70 1.89 12.05
C LEU A 122 2.48 3.19 11.29
N LEU A 123 3.50 3.64 10.55
CA LEU A 123 3.42 4.77 9.65
C LEU A 123 4.21 4.46 8.37
N LEU A 124 3.52 4.38 7.24
CA LEU A 124 4.07 3.99 5.94
C LEU A 124 3.84 5.10 4.92
N GLU A 125 4.91 5.57 4.29
CA GLU A 125 4.81 6.36 3.06
C GLU A 125 4.64 5.42 1.87
N LEU A 126 3.60 5.61 1.08
CA LEU A 126 3.19 4.74 -0.02
C LEU A 126 3.70 5.26 -1.36
N ALA A 127 4.08 4.35 -2.26
CA ALA A 127 4.49 4.72 -3.62
C ALA A 127 3.40 5.44 -4.44
N VAL A 128 2.12 5.31 -4.06
CA VAL A 128 1.01 5.93 -4.79
C VAL A 128 0.90 7.42 -4.45
N PRO A 129 0.81 8.32 -5.45
CA PRO A 129 0.51 9.73 -5.21
C PRO A 129 -0.93 9.87 -4.74
N THR A 130 -1.24 10.91 -3.95
CA THR A 130 -2.57 11.11 -3.36
C THR A 130 -3.68 11.17 -4.41
N SER A 131 -3.42 11.84 -5.54
CA SER A 131 -4.33 11.89 -6.70
C SER A 131 -4.56 10.52 -7.34
N GLY A 132 -3.55 9.65 -7.34
CA GLY A 132 -3.65 8.27 -7.82
C GLY A 132 -4.55 7.42 -6.92
N LEU A 133 -4.39 7.51 -5.60
CA LEU A 133 -5.23 6.76 -4.66
C LEU A 133 -6.70 7.20 -4.71
N VAL A 134 -6.94 8.52 -4.75
CA VAL A 134 -8.30 9.08 -4.89
C VAL A 134 -8.97 8.60 -6.18
N LYS A 135 -8.22 8.50 -7.28
CA LYS A 135 -8.73 7.96 -8.56
C LYS A 135 -9.10 6.48 -8.46
N GLU A 136 -8.24 5.65 -7.85
CA GLU A 136 -8.54 4.22 -7.67
C GLU A 136 -9.77 4.04 -6.75
N MET A 137 -9.89 4.80 -5.66
CA MET A 137 -11.08 4.80 -4.79
C MET A 137 -12.36 5.20 -5.54
N GLY A 138 -12.29 6.22 -6.40
CA GLY A 138 -13.41 6.60 -7.28
C GLY A 138 -13.81 5.52 -8.30
N SER A 139 -12.98 4.49 -8.51
CA SER A 139 -13.29 3.33 -9.37
C SER A 139 -13.86 2.12 -8.63
N GLY A 140 -13.93 2.17 -7.29
CA GLY A 140 -14.47 1.12 -6.43
C GLY A 140 -13.41 0.49 -5.53
N LEU A 141 -13.25 -0.84 -5.62
CA LEU A 141 -12.42 -1.61 -4.69
C LEU A 141 -10.91 -1.34 -4.89
N VAL A 142 -10.23 -0.94 -3.81
CA VAL A 142 -8.77 -0.73 -3.78
C VAL A 142 -8.11 -1.81 -2.93
N ARG A 143 -7.10 -2.47 -3.50
CA ARG A 143 -6.27 -3.48 -2.82
C ARG A 143 -4.81 -3.09 -2.88
N ILE A 144 -4.22 -2.79 -1.73
CA ILE A 144 -2.80 -2.48 -1.59
C ILE A 144 -2.11 -3.69 -0.97
N ALA A 145 -1.14 -4.28 -1.66
CA ALA A 145 -0.27 -5.30 -1.10
C ALA A 145 1.14 -4.72 -0.89
N LEU A 146 1.70 -4.98 0.28
CA LEU A 146 3.03 -4.59 0.71
C LEU A 146 3.81 -5.87 0.95
N GLU A 147 4.79 -6.13 0.08
CA GLU A 147 5.57 -7.36 0.07
C GLU A 147 7.02 -7.07 0.48
N CYS A 148 7.53 -7.80 1.47
CA CYS A 148 8.94 -7.78 1.86
C CYS A 148 9.55 -9.18 1.75
N GLY A 149 10.85 -9.25 1.44
CA GLY A 149 11.54 -10.53 1.27
C GLY A 149 11.88 -11.19 2.62
N ARG A 150 11.71 -12.52 2.69
CA ARG A 150 12.04 -13.33 3.87
C ARG A 150 13.54 -13.42 4.12
N VAL A 151 14.07 -12.50 4.93
CA VAL A 151 15.39 -12.67 5.55
C VAL A 151 15.30 -13.83 6.55
N HIS A 152 15.97 -14.94 6.26
CA HIS A 152 15.99 -16.09 7.16
C HIS A 152 16.43 -15.65 8.57
N SER A 153 15.72 -16.15 9.58
CA SER A 153 15.87 -15.88 11.02
C SER A 153 15.53 -14.48 11.57
N SER A 154 15.07 -13.49 10.79
CA SER A 154 14.76 -12.16 11.35
C SER A 154 13.58 -12.18 12.35
N PRO A 155 13.78 -11.91 13.66
CA PRO A 155 12.70 -11.94 14.66
C PRO A 155 11.76 -10.71 14.59
N ARG A 156 11.87 -9.91 13.53
CA ARG A 156 11.20 -8.62 13.36
C ARG A 156 9.69 -8.79 13.14
N SER A 157 8.90 -7.92 13.76
CA SER A 157 7.49 -7.75 13.42
C SER A 157 7.39 -7.33 11.95
N LEU A 158 6.24 -7.57 11.32
CA LEU A 158 5.94 -6.93 10.03
C LEU A 158 6.03 -5.41 10.16
N PHE A 159 5.61 -4.84 11.29
CA PHE A 159 5.63 -3.39 11.53
C PHE A 159 7.06 -2.81 11.63
N ASP A 160 8.08 -3.66 11.85
CA ASP A 160 9.49 -3.26 11.91
C ASP A 160 10.19 -3.36 10.52
N GLU A 161 9.49 -3.74 9.46
CA GLU A 161 10.08 -3.86 8.12
C GLU A 161 10.18 -2.47 7.44
N PRO A 162 11.40 -2.01 7.10
CA PRO A 162 11.62 -0.62 6.71
C PRO A 162 11.17 -0.30 5.28
N VAL A 163 11.15 -1.30 4.39
CA VAL A 163 10.88 -1.10 2.95
C VAL A 163 10.06 -2.28 2.42
N TRP A 164 9.08 -1.96 1.60
CA TRP A 164 8.12 -2.89 1.00
C TRP A 164 8.02 -2.66 -0.50
N SER A 165 8.00 -3.73 -1.30
CA SER A 165 7.48 -3.65 -2.68
C SER A 165 5.97 -3.45 -2.62
N MET A 166 5.48 -2.35 -3.18
CA MET A 166 4.08 -2.00 -3.14
C MET A 166 3.37 -2.33 -4.45
N TYR A 167 2.22 -2.97 -4.34
CA TYR A 167 1.31 -3.28 -5.43
C TYR A 167 -0.05 -2.63 -5.15
N CYS A 168 -0.64 -1.99 -6.14
CA CYS A 168 -2.01 -1.47 -6.08
C CYS A 168 -2.84 -2.17 -7.16
N ASN A 169 -3.96 -2.79 -6.76
CA ASN A 169 -4.86 -3.52 -7.66
C ASN A 169 -4.12 -4.52 -8.59
N GLY A 170 -3.14 -5.23 -8.02
CA GLY A 170 -2.31 -6.23 -8.71
C GLY A 170 -1.16 -5.68 -9.56
N ARG A 171 -1.02 -4.35 -9.67
CA ARG A 171 0.07 -3.70 -10.44
C ARG A 171 1.15 -3.19 -9.51
N LYS A 172 2.43 -3.47 -9.82
CA LYS A 172 3.56 -2.93 -9.04
C LYS A 172 3.58 -1.41 -9.17
N ALA A 173 3.46 -0.71 -8.04
CA ALA A 173 3.38 0.75 -7.96
C ALA A 173 4.71 1.40 -7.57
N GLY A 174 5.57 0.69 -6.83
CA GLY A 174 6.88 1.19 -6.40
C GLY A 174 7.30 0.58 -5.07
N TYR A 175 7.90 1.39 -4.19
CA TYR A 175 8.24 1.00 -2.82
C TYR A 175 7.47 1.84 -1.80
N ALA A 176 6.99 1.20 -0.74
CA ALA A 176 6.53 1.89 0.46
C ALA A 176 7.60 1.81 1.55
N VAL A 177 7.72 2.85 2.38
CA VAL A 177 8.79 2.99 3.37
C VAL A 177 8.19 3.25 4.74
N ALA A 178 8.59 2.47 5.74
CA ALA A 178 8.22 2.71 7.13
C ALA A 178 9.06 3.86 7.69
N ARG A 179 8.42 4.84 8.34
CA ARG A 179 9.08 6.05 8.84
C ARG A 179 8.58 6.44 10.22
N ALA A 180 9.41 7.16 10.97
CA ALA A 180 9.00 7.74 12.25
C ALA A 180 7.94 8.83 12.04
N CYS A 181 7.07 9.02 13.05
CA CYS A 181 6.07 10.07 13.05
C CYS A 181 6.72 11.44 13.23
N SER A 182 6.71 12.26 12.17
CA SER A 182 7.24 13.63 12.18
C SER A 182 6.26 14.60 12.84
N GLU A 183 6.72 15.83 13.12
CA GLU A 183 5.86 16.92 13.59
C GLU A 183 4.70 17.22 12.62
N GLY A 184 4.93 17.07 11.30
CA GLY A 184 3.89 17.21 10.28
C GLY A 184 2.80 16.15 10.41
N ASP A 185 3.18 14.89 10.65
CA ASP A 185 2.25 13.79 10.86
C ASP A 185 1.48 13.97 12.17
N TRP A 186 2.16 14.35 13.25
CA TRP A 186 1.52 14.64 14.54
C TRP A 186 0.49 15.77 14.44
N ARG A 187 0.78 16.82 13.65
CA ARG A 187 -0.17 17.91 13.36
C ARG A 187 -1.42 17.38 12.65
N VAL A 188 -1.26 16.54 11.61
CA VAL A 188 -2.38 15.92 10.89
C VAL A 188 -3.20 15.00 11.80
N LEU A 189 -2.54 14.04 12.48
CA LEU A 189 -3.20 13.07 13.36
C LEU A 189 -3.91 13.74 14.56
N SER A 190 -3.37 14.86 15.05
CA SER A 190 -4.01 15.68 16.09
C SER A 190 -5.24 16.44 15.57
N ALA A 191 -5.14 17.04 14.37
CA ALA A 191 -6.26 17.75 13.76
C ALA A 191 -7.46 16.83 13.47
N VAL A 192 -7.20 15.58 13.05
CA VAL A 192 -8.27 14.60 12.79
C VAL A 192 -8.68 13.79 14.03
N LYS A 193 -8.13 14.06 15.22
CA LYS A 193 -8.30 13.25 16.44
C LYS A 193 -9.77 12.98 16.82
N ALA A 194 -10.65 13.96 16.61
CA ALA A 194 -12.08 13.85 16.88
C ALA A 194 -12.87 13.09 15.78
N VAL A 195 -12.29 12.94 14.58
CA VAL A 195 -12.91 12.19 13.48
C VAL A 195 -12.79 10.70 13.77
N SER A 196 -13.92 10.00 13.78
CA SER A 196 -13.97 8.53 13.90
C SER A 196 -13.92 7.81 12.55
N VAL A 197 -14.72 8.30 11.60
CA VAL A 197 -14.78 7.84 10.20
C VAL A 197 -15.11 9.07 9.33
N GLY A 198 -14.48 9.21 8.17
CA GLY A 198 -14.75 10.29 7.21
C GLY A 198 -13.52 10.69 6.39
N ALA A 199 -13.73 11.54 5.39
CA ALA A 199 -12.66 12.13 4.59
C ALA A 199 -12.80 13.66 4.55
N GLY A 200 -11.71 14.36 4.28
CA GLY A 200 -11.71 15.82 4.21
C GLY A 200 -10.36 16.39 3.82
N VAL A 201 -10.28 17.72 3.93
CA VAL A 201 -9.08 18.51 3.64
C VAL A 201 -8.73 19.30 4.91
N LEU A 202 -7.46 19.26 5.30
CA LEU A 202 -6.90 20.13 6.33
C LEU A 202 -6.26 21.35 5.68
N PRO A 203 -6.47 22.56 6.22
CA PRO A 203 -5.80 23.75 5.73
C PRO A 203 -4.27 23.62 5.93
N PRO A 204 -3.47 24.34 5.13
CA PRO A 204 -2.04 24.40 5.34
C PRO A 204 -1.69 24.96 6.73
N PRO A 205 -0.50 24.62 7.28
CA PRO A 205 -0.02 25.26 8.50
C PRO A 205 0.12 26.77 8.28
N PRO A 206 -0.11 27.60 9.31
CA PRO A 206 -0.01 29.06 9.17
C PRO A 206 1.41 29.46 8.78
N SER A 207 1.55 30.11 7.62
CA SER A 207 2.82 30.61 7.09
C SER A 207 2.66 32.05 6.61
N PRO A 208 3.72 32.88 6.67
CA PRO A 208 3.64 34.29 6.28
C PRO A 208 3.39 34.49 4.77
N SER A 209 3.63 33.48 3.93
CA SER A 209 3.41 33.56 2.47
C SER A 209 2.06 33.02 2.00
N ASN A 210 1.28 32.33 2.86
CA ASN A 210 0.06 31.59 2.48
C ASN A 210 0.26 30.48 1.40
N GLU A 211 1.51 30.12 1.06
CA GLU A 211 1.84 29.17 -0.01
C GLU A 211 1.84 27.68 0.43
N GLY A 212 1.31 27.36 1.61
CA GLY A 212 1.28 25.98 2.07
C GLY A 212 0.30 25.12 1.25
N GLU A 213 0.68 23.86 0.96
CA GLU A 213 -0.24 22.92 0.33
C GLU A 213 -1.23 22.33 1.36
N GLU A 214 -2.49 22.21 0.96
CA GLU A 214 -3.53 21.49 1.70
C GLU A 214 -3.21 19.99 1.83
N VAL A 215 -3.59 19.40 2.98
CA VAL A 215 -3.47 17.95 3.22
C VAL A 215 -4.84 17.30 3.12
N MET A 216 -5.01 16.42 2.12
CA MET A 216 -6.18 15.54 2.08
C MET A 216 -6.02 14.42 3.11
N TYR A 217 -7.11 14.00 3.72
CA TYR A 217 -7.14 12.82 4.59
C TYR A 217 -8.42 12.00 4.44
N MET A 218 -8.31 10.73 4.79
CA MET A 218 -9.41 9.82 5.06
C MET A 218 -9.08 9.00 6.29
N ARG A 219 -10.00 8.96 7.25
CA ARG A 219 -9.91 8.13 8.45
C ARG A 219 -11.05 7.13 8.45
N ALA A 220 -10.75 5.88 8.79
CA ALA A 220 -11.75 4.84 8.93
C ALA A 220 -11.39 3.85 10.05
N ARG A 221 -12.36 3.04 10.45
CA ARG A 221 -12.12 1.85 11.26
C ARG A 221 -11.70 0.71 10.33
N PHE A 222 -10.70 -0.06 10.74
CA PHE A 222 -10.26 -1.26 10.03
C PHE A 222 -10.40 -2.48 10.93
N GLU A 223 -10.85 -3.60 10.37
CA GLU A 223 -10.63 -4.91 10.98
C GLU A 223 -9.21 -5.38 10.64
N ARG A 224 -8.42 -5.58 11.69
CA ARG A 224 -7.08 -6.18 11.62
C ARG A 224 -7.21 -7.69 11.74
N VAL A 225 -6.72 -8.40 10.73
CA VAL A 225 -6.65 -9.87 10.70
C VAL A 225 -5.18 -10.28 10.64
N VAL A 226 -4.72 -10.97 11.69
CA VAL A 226 -3.38 -11.56 11.74
C VAL A 226 -3.49 -12.98 11.21
N GLY A 227 -2.94 -13.25 10.04
CA GLY A 227 -2.91 -14.59 9.45
C GLY A 227 -1.73 -15.42 9.98
N SER A 228 -0.55 -14.80 10.09
CA SER A 228 0.65 -15.40 10.69
C SER A 228 1.64 -14.30 11.07
N ARG A 229 2.83 -14.68 11.58
CA ARG A 229 3.96 -13.75 11.78
C ARG A 229 4.45 -13.09 10.46
N ASP A 230 4.07 -13.66 9.33
CA ASP A 230 4.47 -13.24 7.99
C ASP A 230 3.29 -12.68 7.17
N SER A 231 2.07 -12.60 7.75
CA SER A 231 0.90 -12.04 7.08
C SER A 231 -0.06 -11.32 8.02
N GLU A 232 -0.31 -10.04 7.73
CA GLU A 232 -1.37 -9.23 8.34
C GLU A 232 -2.21 -8.52 7.27
N ALA A 233 -3.51 -8.34 7.54
CA ALA A 233 -4.43 -7.63 6.66
C ALA A 233 -5.26 -6.62 7.45
N PHE A 234 -5.56 -5.49 6.80
CA PHE A 234 -6.43 -4.42 7.29
C PHE A 234 -7.57 -4.23 6.29
N TYR A 235 -8.79 -4.58 6.71
CA TYR A 235 -9.99 -4.40 5.91
C TYR A 235 -10.76 -3.19 6.40
N MET A 236 -11.03 -2.21 5.53
CA MET A 236 -11.83 -1.06 5.89
C MET A 236 -13.26 -1.50 6.24
N VAL A 237 -13.76 -1.03 7.38
CA VAL A 237 -15.13 -1.29 7.84
C VAL A 237 -16.02 -0.16 7.35
N SER A 238 -16.86 -0.43 6.35
CA SER A 238 -17.89 0.50 5.88
C SER A 238 -18.90 0.79 7.00
N PRO A 239 -19.33 2.05 7.21
CA PRO A 239 -20.23 2.42 8.31
C PRO A 239 -21.60 1.76 8.19
N ASP A 240 -22.07 1.52 6.96
CA ASP A 240 -23.42 1.01 6.67
C ASP A 240 -23.52 -0.52 6.67
N GLY A 241 -22.39 -1.24 6.86
CA GLY A 241 -22.33 -2.69 6.97
C GLY A 241 -22.70 -3.51 5.72
N ASN A 242 -23.19 -2.86 4.65
CA ASN A 242 -23.70 -3.52 3.45
C ASN A 242 -22.73 -3.35 2.26
N GLY A 243 -21.66 -4.14 2.24
CA GLY A 243 -20.66 -4.15 1.17
C GLY A 243 -19.38 -4.89 1.57
N GLY A 244 -18.58 -5.28 0.58
CA GLY A 244 -17.20 -5.70 0.84
C GLY A 244 -16.29 -4.49 1.17
N PRO A 245 -15.09 -4.72 1.73
CA PRO A 245 -14.20 -3.63 2.12
C PRO A 245 -13.73 -2.82 0.90
N GLU A 246 -14.12 -1.54 0.85
CA GLU A 246 -13.75 -0.60 -0.22
C GLU A 246 -12.23 -0.44 -0.37
N LEU A 247 -11.52 -0.50 0.76
CA LEU A 247 -10.06 -0.57 0.81
C LEU A 247 -9.61 -1.77 1.64
N SER A 248 -8.67 -2.53 1.10
CA SER A 248 -7.93 -3.59 1.80
C SER A 248 -6.43 -3.36 1.68
N ILE A 249 -5.70 -3.46 2.80
CA ILE A 249 -4.24 -3.34 2.84
C ILE A 249 -3.64 -4.62 3.42
N PHE A 250 -2.69 -5.23 2.72
CA PHE A 250 -2.04 -6.50 3.09
C PHE A 250 -0.55 -6.28 3.32
N LEU A 251 -0.02 -6.78 4.43
CA LEU A 251 1.41 -6.82 4.76
C LEU A 251 1.85 -8.27 4.69
N LEU A 252 2.77 -8.59 3.77
CA LEU A 252 3.19 -9.94 3.44
C LEU A 252 4.71 -10.04 3.47
N ARG A 253 5.24 -11.07 4.15
CA ARG A 253 6.65 -11.46 4.07
C ARG A 253 6.76 -12.77 3.27
N ILE A 254 7.37 -12.68 2.09
CA ILE A 254 7.47 -13.78 1.09
C ILE A 254 8.89 -14.31 0.98
#